data_AF-Q810Y2-F1
#
_entry.id   AF-Q810Y2-F1
#
_cell.length_a   1.000
_cell.length_b   1.000
_cell.length_c   1.000
_cell.angle_alpha   90.00
_cell.angle_beta   90.00
_cell.angle_gamma   90.00
#
_symmetry.space_group_name_H-M   'P 1'
#
loop_
_entity.id
_entity.type
_entity.pdbx_description
1 polymer ?
#
loop_
_entity_poly.entity_id
_entity_poly.type
_entity_poly.pdbx_seq_one_letter_code
_entity_poly.pdbx_strand_id
1 'polypeptide(L)' 'SWMIVPNIKQNHYTVHGLQSGTKYIFMVKAINQAGSRSSEPGKLKTN' A
#
# COMPACT_ATOMS: atom_id res chain seq x y z
N SER A 1 -2.14 -13.00 2.68
CA SER A 1 -3.35 -12.31 2.19
C SER A 1 -3.08 -10.82 2.17
N TRP A 2 -3.72 -10.05 1.27
CA TRP A 2 -3.57 -8.59 1.22
C TRP A 2 -4.54 -7.91 2.18
N MET A 3 -4.07 -6.89 2.91
CA MET A 3 -4.93 -5.95 3.61
C MET A 3 -5.22 -4.77 2.68
N ILE A 4 -6.49 -4.55 2.36
CA ILE A 4 -6.92 -3.46 1.48
C ILE A 4 -7.31 -2.26 2.33
N VAL A 5 -6.70 -1.11 2.04
CA VAL A 5 -7.09 0.17 2.62
C VAL A 5 -7.77 1.00 1.52
N PRO A 6 -9.11 1.08 1.50
CA PRO A 6 -9.84 1.83 0.48
C PRO A 6 -9.91 3.33 0.80
N ASN A 7 -10.51 4.11 -0.12
CA ASN A 7 -10.92 5.50 0.10
C ASN A 7 -9.79 6.52 0.35
N ILE A 8 -8.59 6.27 -0.14
CA ILE A 8 -7.49 7.24 -0.11
C ILE A 8 -7.62 8.19 -1.30
N LYS A 9 -7.80 9.49 -1.02
CA LYS A 9 -7.88 10.54 -2.06
C LYS A 9 -6.58 11.32 -2.22
N GLN A 10 -5.70 11.25 -1.22
CA GLN A 10 -4.38 11.85 -1.22
C GLN A 10 -3.39 10.99 -1.99
N ASN A 11 -2.25 11.59 -2.36
CA ASN A 11 -1.12 10.90 -2.96
C ASN A 11 -0.17 10.26 -1.93
N HIS A 12 -0.53 10.26 -0.65
CA HIS A 12 0.24 9.66 0.44
C HIS A 12 -0.70 9.03 1.48
N TYR A 13 -0.19 8.02 2.18
CA TYR A 13 -0.87 7.34 3.28
C TYR A 13 0.16 6.79 4.26
N THR A 14 -0.07 6.97 5.56
CA THR A 14 0.79 6.44 6.62
C THR A 14 0.19 5.16 7.17
N VAL A 15 0.95 4.07 7.11
CA VAL A 15 0.59 2.79 7.72
C VAL A 15 1.12 2.76 9.16
N HIS A 16 0.23 2.58 10.13
CA HIS A 16 0.58 2.49 11.55
C HIS A 16 0.61 1.04 12.04
N GLY A 17 1.23 0.79 13.19
CA GLY A 17 1.19 -0.51 13.87
C GLY A 17 2.04 -1.62 13.23
N LEU A 18 3.03 -1.26 12.41
CA LEU A 18 3.98 -2.24 11.87
C LEU A 18 4.90 -2.76 12.98
N GLN A 19 5.19 -4.06 12.93
CA GLN A 19 6.05 -4.73 13.91
C GLN A 19 7.51 -4.58 13.51
N SER A 20 8.40 -4.37 14.48
CA SER A 20 9.86 -4.32 14.29
C SER A 20 10.41 -5.63 13.69
N GLY A 21 11.47 -5.52 12.88
CA GLY A 21 12.12 -6.65 12.21
C GLY A 21 11.30 -7.38 11.13
N THR A 22 10.08 -6.93 10.85
CA THR A 22 9.11 -7.61 9.99
C THR A 22 9.19 -7.10 8.56
N LYS A 23 9.13 -8.02 7.59
CA LYS A 23 9.12 -7.70 6.16
C LYS A 23 7.69 -7.47 5.69
N TYR A 24 7.47 -6.38 4.98
CA TYR A 24 6.19 -6.01 4.40
C TYR A 24 6.32 -5.77 2.89
N ILE A 25 5.22 -6.02 2.20
CA ILE A 25 5.05 -5.71 0.77
C ILE A 25 3.89 -4.75 0.65
N PHE A 26 4.09 -3.67 -0.10
CA PHE A 26 3.08 -2.66 -0.38
C PHE A 26 2.85 -2.57 -1.88
N MET A 27 1.59 -2.35 -2.27
CA MET A 27 1.19 -2.09 -3.65
C MET A 27 0.10 -1.02 -3.63
N VAL A 28 0.16 -0.08 -4.57
CA VAL A 28 -0.86 0.96 -4.72
C VAL A 28 -1.70 0.65 -5.95
N LYS A 29 -3.03 0.68 -5.81
CA LYS A 29 -3.96 0.58 -6.94
C LYS A 29 -4.68 1.92 -7.11
N ALA A 30 -4.37 2.63 -8.19
CA ALA A 30 -5.07 3.85 -8.58
C ALA A 30 -6.34 3.48 -9.37
N ILE A 31 -7.45 4.19 -9.13
CA ILE A 31 -8.75 3.92 -9.75
C ILE A 31 -9.35 5.26 -10.21
N ASN A 32 -9.84 5.30 -11.44
CA ASN A 32 -10.60 6.41 -12.01
C ASN A 32 -11.73 5.89 -12.92
N GLN A 33 -12.43 6.80 -13.62
CA GLN A 33 -13.52 6.42 -14.53
C GLN A 33 -13.09 5.50 -15.68
N ALA A 34 -11.82 5.57 -16.11
CA ALA A 34 -11.28 4.73 -17.18
C ALA A 34 -10.83 3.33 -16.70
N GLY A 35 -10.84 3.08 -15.39
CA GLY A 35 -10.47 1.79 -14.80
C GLY A 35 -9.44 1.92 -13.69
N SER A 36 -8.59 0.90 -13.55
CA SER A 36 -7.62 0.84 -12.46
C SER A 36 -6.25 0.34 -12.90
N ARG A 37 -5.20 0.81 -12.22
CA ARG A 37 -3.82 0.38 -12.46
C ARG A 37 -3.09 0.17 -11.13
N SER A 38 -2.32 -0.91 -11.07
CA SER A 38 -1.47 -1.22 -9.91
C SER A 38 -0.03 -0.75 -10.15
N SER A 39 0.64 -0.32 -9.09
CA SER A 39 2.09 -0.15 -9.06
C SER A 39 2.80 -1.52 -9.00
N GLU A 40 4.10 -1.51 -9.24
CA GLU A 40 4.95 -2.62 -8.83
C GLU A 40 4.97 -2.77 -7.29
N PRO A 41 5.20 -3.99 -6.75
CA PRO A 41 5.31 -4.20 -5.31
C PRO A 41 6.57 -3.55 -4.71
N GLY A 42 6.39 -2.66 -3.74
CA GLY A 42 7.46 -2.17 -2.88
C GLY A 42 7.70 -3.11 -1.71
N LYS A 43 8.96 -3.39 -1.38
CA LYS A 43 9.34 -4.24 -0.24
C LYS A 43 10.09 -3.40 0.79
N LEU A 44 9.76 -3.57 2.06
CA LEU A 44 10.50 -2.96 3.17
C LEU A 44 10.62 -3.93 4.34
N LYS A 45 11.68 -3.76 5.12
CA LYS A 45 11.85 -4.39 6.42
C LYS A 45 11.89 -3.28 7.46
N THR A 46 11.06 -3.37 8.48
CA THR A 46 11.13 -2.46 9.63
C THR A 46 12.41 -2.69 10.42
N ASN A 47 12.87 -1.65 11.11
CA ASN A 47 14.01 -1.71 12.04
C ASN A 47 13.83 -2.81 13.07
#